data_AF-A0A7X7HU34-F1
#
_entry.id   AF-A0A7X7HU34-F1
#
_cell.length_a   1.000
_cell.length_b   1.000
_cell.length_c   1.000
_cell.angle_alpha   90.00
_cell.angle_beta   90.00
_cell.angle_gamma   90.00
#
_symmetry.space_group_name_H-M   'P 1'
#
loop_
_entity.id
_entity.type
_entity.pdbx_description
1 polymer ?
#
loop_
_entity_poly.entity_id
_entity_poly.type
_entity_poly.pdbx_seq_one_letter_code
_entity_poly.pdbx_strand_id
1 'polypeptide(L)'
;MSTQTLAPDIPILNDPAVPSDDLLGDGAPAVIGAVLDAVEATVVRSRPAQTTYYAGRSLTVRHEVKVRWADGSHTDESIVVSAGRKPPRDAMTITDGDTEIVAWRVPHDPWLPGLAPALSPEAMSDLFERLGLPSKDLRSKLRAYRPGRRAVVEVTGPGARAFLKIVPPRKVEKLHRQHEALAGPLPVPASLGWSEEHGIVVLQALPGRTLREAMLAGFGLPDASALLATLDRLPAVDDATPDDVPVDWRAHEFADLIGNVAPELDRRLLGLADGLRPFESRAAQEPVVPVHGDFYEAQLLVDGGRVTGLLDVDTFGAGRRVNDLATMIGHLSVLALGSPKRAAIERYAARL
;
A
#
# COMPACT_ATOMS: atom_id res chain seq x y z
N MET A 1 -21.42 -17.40 2.05
CA MET A 1 -21.05 -17.94 3.37
C MET A 1 -19.70 -18.62 3.24
N SER A 2 -18.63 -17.96 3.67
CA SER A 2 -17.33 -18.58 3.88
C SER A 2 -16.88 -18.21 5.28
N THR A 3 -17.24 -19.07 6.22
CA THR A 3 -16.60 -19.21 7.51
C THR A 3 -15.19 -19.72 7.24
N GLN A 4 -14.19 -18.84 7.31
CA GLN A 4 -12.84 -19.25 7.69
C GLN A 4 -12.64 -18.79 9.13
N THR A 5 -12.81 -19.75 10.03
CA THR A 5 -12.29 -19.70 11.38
C THR A 5 -10.77 -19.64 11.26
N LEU A 6 -10.17 -18.46 11.35
CA LEU A 6 -8.73 -18.34 11.54
C LEU A 6 -8.43 -18.66 13.01
N ALA A 7 -7.47 -19.57 13.17
CA ALA A 7 -7.10 -20.25 14.41
C ALA A 7 -6.66 -19.31 15.55
N PRO A 8 -6.64 -19.79 16.82
CA PRO A 8 -6.34 -18.99 18.00
C PRO A 8 -4.86 -18.65 18.20
N ASP A 9 -3.94 -19.22 17.43
CA ASP A 9 -2.49 -19.02 17.62
C ASP A 9 -1.92 -18.20 16.45
N ILE A 10 -2.07 -16.87 16.53
CA ILE A 10 -1.29 -15.97 15.67
C ILE A 10 0.13 -15.97 16.26
N PRO A 11 1.18 -16.35 15.51
CA PRO A 11 2.54 -16.30 16.01
C PRO A 11 2.86 -14.88 16.47
N ILE A 12 3.29 -14.77 17.72
CA ILE A 12 3.74 -13.50 18.31
C ILE A 12 5.06 -13.16 17.63
N LEU A 13 5.17 -11.93 17.12
CA LEU A 13 6.43 -11.40 16.61
C LEU A 13 7.47 -11.43 17.73
N ASN A 14 8.43 -12.34 17.66
CA ASN A 14 9.47 -12.51 18.67
C ASN A 14 10.77 -11.89 18.16
N ASP A 15 10.78 -10.57 18.07
CA ASP A 15 11.94 -9.80 17.64
C ASP A 15 12.34 -8.80 18.75
N PRO A 16 13.55 -8.88 19.32
CA PRO A 16 13.99 -7.98 20.38
C PRO A 16 14.07 -6.51 19.93
N ALA A 17 13.99 -6.23 18.62
CA ALA A 17 13.95 -4.90 18.05
C ALA A 17 12.52 -4.33 17.92
N VAL A 18 11.49 -5.03 18.42
CA VAL A 18 10.12 -4.51 18.47
C VAL A 18 10.06 -3.26 19.35
N PRO A 19 9.55 -2.12 18.84
CA PRO A 19 9.50 -0.89 19.62
C PRO A 19 8.59 -0.92 20.85
N SER A 20 7.57 -1.78 20.85
CA SER A 20 6.63 -1.99 21.97
C SER A 20 5.83 -3.27 21.72
N ASP A 21 6.02 -4.27 22.59
CA ASP A 21 5.28 -5.54 22.55
C ASP A 21 3.80 -5.34 22.90
N ASP A 22 3.49 -4.29 23.65
CA ASP A 22 2.13 -3.93 24.10
C ASP A 22 1.18 -3.58 22.94
N LEU A 23 1.70 -3.32 21.74
CA LEU A 23 0.87 -3.14 20.54
C LEU A 23 0.44 -4.47 19.90
N LEU A 24 0.98 -5.60 20.36
CA LEU A 24 0.66 -6.95 19.89
C LEU A 24 -0.07 -7.73 21.00
N GLY A 25 -0.79 -8.78 20.60
CA GLY A 25 -1.41 -9.71 21.55
C GLY A 25 -2.34 -9.05 22.58
N ASP A 26 -2.09 -9.36 23.86
CA ASP A 26 -2.96 -9.02 24.99
C ASP A 26 -2.79 -7.58 25.53
N GLY A 27 -1.72 -6.86 25.15
CA GLY A 27 -1.48 -5.48 25.60
C GLY A 27 -2.31 -4.42 24.85
N ALA A 28 -2.63 -4.70 23.58
CA ALA A 28 -3.27 -3.72 22.71
C ALA A 28 -4.65 -3.22 23.19
N PRO A 29 -5.53 -4.05 23.80
CA PRO A 29 -6.78 -3.58 24.38
C PRO A 29 -6.62 -2.49 25.45
N ALA A 30 -5.56 -2.53 26.26
CA ALA A 30 -5.32 -1.53 27.30
C ALA A 30 -4.95 -0.17 26.69
N VAL A 31 -4.04 -0.17 25.70
CA VAL A 31 -3.67 1.03 24.95
C VAL A 31 -4.89 1.63 24.24
N ILE A 32 -5.69 0.80 23.57
CA ILE A 32 -6.92 1.23 22.89
C ILE A 32 -7.96 1.75 23.90
N GLY A 33 -8.05 1.13 25.08
CA GLY A 33 -8.89 1.61 26.17
C GLY A 33 -8.53 3.03 26.58
N ALA A 34 -7.24 3.29 26.85
CA ALA A 34 -6.75 4.61 27.23
C ALA A 34 -7.04 5.70 26.18
N VAL A 35 -7.00 5.35 24.89
CA VAL A 35 -7.39 6.24 23.78
C VAL A 35 -8.87 6.61 23.86
N LEU A 36 -9.73 5.66 24.19
CA LEU A 36 -11.18 5.81 24.18
C LEU A 36 -11.75 6.35 25.51
N ASP A 37 -11.01 6.23 26.61
CA ASP A 37 -11.39 6.81 27.91
C ASP A 37 -11.58 8.32 27.82
N ALA A 38 -10.79 9.00 26.97
CA ALA A 38 -10.91 10.44 26.71
C ALA A 38 -12.28 10.86 26.13
N VAL A 39 -13.06 9.92 25.60
CA VAL A 39 -14.40 10.14 25.04
C VAL A 39 -15.47 9.29 25.72
N GLU A 40 -15.21 8.84 26.95
CA GLU A 40 -16.12 8.05 27.78
C GLU A 40 -16.65 6.78 27.07
N ALA A 41 -15.84 6.20 26.19
CA ALA A 41 -16.20 5.03 25.41
C ALA A 41 -15.51 3.76 25.93
N THR A 42 -16.23 2.64 25.97
CA THR A 42 -15.69 1.37 26.46
C THR A 42 -15.41 0.41 25.30
N VAL A 43 -14.22 -0.21 25.30
CA VAL A 43 -13.89 -1.32 24.40
C VAL A 43 -14.66 -2.58 24.82
N VAL A 44 -15.54 -3.07 23.95
CA VAL A 44 -16.23 -4.36 24.14
C VAL A 44 -15.36 -5.50 23.61
N ARG A 45 -14.71 -5.29 22.47
CA ARG A 45 -13.82 -6.26 21.83
C ARG A 45 -12.82 -5.53 20.95
N SER A 46 -11.59 -6.00 20.89
CA SER A 46 -10.58 -5.58 19.91
C SER A 46 -10.01 -6.81 19.21
N ARG A 47 -9.72 -6.68 17.91
CA ARG A 47 -8.95 -7.68 17.15
C ARG A 47 -7.97 -7.00 16.21
N PRO A 48 -6.72 -7.46 16.10
CA PRO A 48 -5.81 -6.97 15.07
C PRO A 48 -6.34 -7.37 13.69
N ALA A 49 -6.31 -6.44 12.75
CA ALA A 49 -6.69 -6.64 11.36
C ALA A 49 -5.53 -6.44 10.38
N GLN A 50 -4.54 -5.62 10.75
CA GLN A 50 -3.36 -5.39 9.94
C GLN A 50 -2.18 -4.98 10.81
N THR A 51 -1.04 -5.64 10.63
CA THR A 51 0.22 -5.28 11.29
C THR A 51 1.23 -4.88 10.24
N THR A 52 1.94 -3.78 10.49
CA THR A 52 3.10 -3.35 9.70
C THR A 52 4.26 -3.16 10.66
N TYR A 53 5.29 -4.00 10.50
CA TYR A 53 6.50 -3.95 11.28
C TYR A 53 7.69 -3.62 10.38
N TYR A 54 8.48 -2.64 10.81
CA TYR A 54 9.79 -2.33 10.25
C TYR A 54 10.80 -2.57 11.36
N ALA A 55 11.65 -3.59 11.18
CA ALA A 55 12.57 -4.07 12.21
C ALA A 55 13.39 -2.93 12.84
N GLY A 56 13.34 -2.83 14.17
CA GLY A 56 14.04 -1.79 14.94
C GLY A 56 13.60 -0.35 14.69
N ARG A 57 12.52 -0.12 13.92
CA ARG A 57 12.12 1.23 13.48
C ARG A 57 10.71 1.58 13.90
N SER A 58 9.73 0.76 13.56
CA SER A 58 8.34 1.10 13.85
C SER A 58 7.43 -0.11 13.81
N LEU A 59 6.43 -0.09 14.68
CA LEU A 59 5.33 -1.03 14.67
C LEU A 59 4.02 -0.25 14.56
N THR A 60 3.18 -0.62 13.60
CA THR A 60 1.85 -0.04 13.43
C THR A 60 0.82 -1.16 13.31
N VAL A 61 -0.19 -1.13 14.17
CA VAL A 61 -1.24 -2.15 14.21
C VAL A 61 -2.59 -1.49 14.08
N ARG A 62 -3.40 -1.95 13.11
CA ARG A 62 -4.80 -1.57 12.96
C ARG A 62 -5.67 -2.63 13.61
N HIS A 63 -6.56 -2.18 14.47
CA HIS A 63 -7.55 -2.98 15.15
C HIS A 63 -8.95 -2.68 14.62
N GLU A 64 -9.78 -3.72 14.51
CA GLU A 64 -11.23 -3.57 14.43
C GLU A 64 -11.76 -3.70 15.86
N VAL A 65 -12.43 -2.66 16.34
CA VAL A 65 -12.79 -2.48 17.75
C VAL A 65 -14.29 -2.29 17.85
N LYS A 66 -14.96 -3.14 18.61
CA LYS A 66 -16.36 -2.92 18.96
C LYS A 66 -16.42 -2.00 20.17
N VAL A 67 -17.02 -0.83 20.00
CA VAL A 67 -17.07 0.22 21.01
C VAL A 67 -18.50 0.36 21.54
N ARG A 68 -18.64 0.58 22.84
CA ARG A 68 -19.88 1.03 23.48
C ARG A 68 -19.70 2.47 23.92
N TRP A 69 -20.55 3.36 23.41
CA TRP A 69 -20.51 4.78 23.72
C TRP A 69 -21.29 5.11 24.99
N ALA A 70 -21.09 6.33 25.51
CA ALA A 70 -21.77 6.82 26.71
C ALA A 70 -23.30 6.83 26.58
N ASP A 71 -23.83 7.03 25.37
CA ASP A 71 -25.27 6.97 25.05
C ASP A 71 -25.82 5.53 24.95
N GLY A 72 -24.98 4.53 25.17
CA GLY A 72 -25.31 3.10 25.08
C GLY A 72 -25.30 2.52 23.67
N SER A 73 -25.06 3.35 22.64
CA SER A 73 -24.92 2.88 21.27
C SER A 73 -23.65 2.04 21.09
N HIS A 74 -23.65 1.19 20.07
CA HIS A 74 -22.51 0.36 19.73
C HIS A 74 -22.10 0.55 18.28
N THR A 75 -20.80 0.70 18.03
CA THR A 75 -20.24 0.82 16.68
C THR A 75 -19.05 -0.12 16.51
N ASP A 76 -18.76 -0.44 15.24
CA ASP A 76 -17.51 -1.07 14.85
C ASP A 76 -16.56 0.03 14.35
N GLU A 77 -15.47 0.24 15.08
CA GLU A 77 -14.47 1.27 14.83
C GLU A 77 -13.17 0.66 14.33
N SER A 78 -12.44 1.42 13.50
CA SER A 78 -11.07 1.07 13.14
C SER A 78 -10.10 2.00 13.87
N ILE A 79 -9.32 1.43 14.78
CA ILE A 79 -8.35 2.17 15.59
C ILE A 79 -6.96 1.69 15.21
N VAL A 80 -6.05 2.63 14.97
CA VAL A 80 -4.65 2.34 14.72
C VAL A 80 -3.83 2.79 15.91
N VAL A 81 -2.87 1.95 16.30
CA VAL A 81 -1.83 2.25 17.28
C VAL A 81 -0.47 2.12 16.60
N SER A 82 0.46 3.03 16.88
CA SER A 82 1.78 3.05 16.26
C SER A 82 2.87 3.50 17.22
N ALA A 83 3.97 2.76 17.26
CA ALA A 83 5.20 3.10 17.99
C ALA A 83 6.40 3.27 17.05
N GLY A 84 7.45 3.94 17.55
CA GLY A 84 8.74 4.12 16.85
C GLY A 84 8.75 5.19 15.75
N ARG A 85 7.67 5.96 15.63
CA ARG A 85 7.57 7.07 14.66
C ARG A 85 7.34 8.38 15.39
N LYS A 86 8.11 9.40 15.02
CA LYS A 86 7.88 10.75 15.51
C LYS A 86 6.47 11.23 15.10
N PRO A 87 5.58 11.58 16.06
CA PRO A 87 4.25 12.08 15.78
C PRO A 87 4.30 13.45 15.10
N PRO A 88 3.33 13.75 14.23
CA PRO A 88 2.96 15.13 13.90
C PRO A 88 2.56 15.89 15.17
N ARG A 89 2.74 17.22 15.19
CA ARG A 89 2.57 18.04 16.42
C ARG A 89 1.22 17.88 17.10
N ASP A 90 0.15 17.66 16.33
CA ASP A 90 -1.23 17.62 16.82
C ASP A 90 -1.75 16.18 17.01
N ALA A 91 -0.88 15.17 16.92
CA ALA A 91 -1.28 13.79 17.12
C ALA A 91 -1.46 13.49 18.61
N MET A 92 -2.49 12.71 18.93
CA MET A 92 -2.67 12.20 20.29
C MET A 92 -1.60 11.14 20.58
N THR A 93 -0.82 11.37 21.64
CA THR A 93 0.24 10.48 22.10
C THR A 93 -0.07 9.93 23.48
N ILE A 94 0.27 8.66 23.67
CA ILE A 94 0.24 7.94 24.94
C ILE A 94 1.66 7.43 25.16
N THR A 95 2.14 7.45 26.40
CA THR A 95 3.45 6.91 26.74
C THR A 95 3.28 5.56 27.43
N ASP A 96 3.98 4.54 26.93
CA ASP A 96 4.19 3.26 27.60
C ASP A 96 5.62 3.24 28.16
N GLY A 97 5.80 3.81 29.36
CA GLY A 97 7.10 3.98 30.00
C GLY A 97 8.07 4.87 29.20
N ASP A 98 8.86 4.23 28.33
CA ASP A 98 9.90 4.85 27.51
C ASP A 98 9.49 5.05 26.04
N THR A 99 8.40 4.43 25.59
CA THR A 99 7.96 4.47 24.19
C THR A 99 6.74 5.37 23.98
N GLU A 100 6.87 6.31 23.04
CA GLU A 100 5.75 7.13 22.57
C GLU A 100 4.89 6.33 21.57
N ILE A 101 3.62 6.15 21.92
CA ILE A 101 2.59 5.48 21.12
C ILE A 101 1.63 6.54 20.60
N VAL A 102 1.41 6.53 19.29
CA VAL A 102 0.42 7.38 18.62
C VAL A 102 -0.80 6.53 18.31
N ALA A 103 -1.98 7.03 18.63
CA ALA A 103 -3.21 6.32 18.35
C ALA A 103 -4.27 7.22 17.71
N TRP A 104 -5.04 6.66 16.79
CA TRP A 104 -6.08 7.39 16.09
C TRP A 104 -7.21 6.48 15.58
N ARG A 105 -8.40 7.06 15.48
CA ARG A 105 -9.56 6.45 14.81
C ARG A 105 -9.52 6.77 13.32
N VAL A 106 -9.66 5.77 12.46
CA VAL A 106 -9.82 5.98 11.00
C VAL A 106 -11.15 6.73 10.78
N PRO A 107 -11.19 7.81 9.97
CA PRO A 107 -10.18 8.26 9.00
C PRO A 107 -9.22 9.37 9.48
N HIS A 108 -9.14 9.67 10.77
CA HIS A 108 -8.36 10.79 11.33
C HIS A 108 -6.87 10.44 11.51
N ASP A 109 -6.22 9.97 10.45
CA ASP A 109 -4.80 9.61 10.46
C ASP A 109 -3.91 10.87 10.51
N PRO A 110 -3.09 11.05 11.55
CA PRO A 110 -2.34 12.29 11.73
C PRO A 110 -1.25 12.48 10.68
N TRP A 111 -0.78 11.43 10.01
CA TRP A 111 0.15 11.56 8.88
C TRP A 111 -0.56 11.72 7.53
N LEU A 112 -1.88 11.54 7.47
CA LEU A 112 -2.69 11.64 6.25
C LEU A 112 -3.89 12.58 6.49
N PRO A 113 -3.67 13.89 6.73
CA PRO A 113 -4.72 14.84 7.10
C PRO A 113 -5.84 14.95 6.05
N GLY A 114 -5.55 14.62 4.79
CA GLY A 114 -6.54 14.57 3.71
C GLY A 114 -7.51 13.39 3.75
N LEU A 115 -7.30 12.37 4.58
CA LEU A 115 -8.10 11.14 4.54
C LEU A 115 -9.54 11.36 5.03
N ALA A 116 -9.73 12.04 6.17
CA ALA A 116 -11.06 12.38 6.68
C ALA A 116 -11.86 13.26 5.70
N PRO A 117 -11.34 14.40 5.19
CA PRO A 117 -12.08 15.21 4.23
C PRO A 117 -12.31 14.48 2.90
N ALA A 118 -11.40 13.60 2.45
CA ALA A 118 -11.62 12.80 1.24
C ALA A 118 -12.87 11.88 1.33
N LEU A 119 -13.34 11.59 2.54
CA LEU A 119 -14.56 10.80 2.77
C LEU A 119 -15.80 11.66 3.07
N SER A 120 -15.68 12.98 3.14
CA SER A 120 -16.81 13.91 3.27
C SER A 120 -17.36 14.30 1.88
N PRO A 121 -18.65 14.04 1.60
CA PRO A 121 -19.28 14.47 0.36
C PRO A 121 -19.17 15.99 0.12
N GLU A 122 -19.28 16.79 1.19
CA GLU A 122 -19.22 18.25 1.13
C GLU A 122 -17.83 18.72 0.71
N ALA A 123 -16.79 18.26 1.43
CA ALA A 123 -15.41 18.61 1.10
C ALA A 123 -14.99 18.16 -0.31
N MET A 124 -15.52 17.02 -0.78
CA MET A 124 -15.29 16.54 -2.14
C MET A 124 -16.01 17.36 -3.20
N SER A 125 -17.23 17.81 -2.92
CA SER A 125 -17.98 18.68 -3.83
C SER A 125 -17.21 19.99 -4.02
N ASP A 126 -16.77 20.61 -2.93
CA ASP A 126 -15.98 21.85 -2.96
C ASP A 126 -14.64 21.67 -3.69
N LEU A 127 -13.94 20.56 -3.45
CA LEU A 127 -12.68 20.26 -4.13
C LEU A 127 -12.89 20.09 -5.64
N PHE A 128 -13.90 19.32 -6.06
CA PHE A 128 -14.16 19.07 -7.48
C PHE A 128 -14.61 20.35 -8.20
N GLU A 129 -15.42 21.20 -7.54
CA GLU A 129 -15.82 22.49 -8.08
C GLU A 129 -14.62 23.41 -8.33
N ARG A 130 -13.69 23.50 -7.37
CA ARG A 130 -12.44 24.27 -7.54
C ARG A 130 -11.56 23.75 -8.69
N LEU A 131 -11.61 22.46 -8.98
CA LEU A 131 -10.89 21.83 -10.09
C LEU A 131 -11.66 21.89 -11.42
N GLY A 132 -12.86 22.47 -11.46
CA GLY A 132 -13.71 22.49 -12.65
C GLY A 132 -14.25 21.12 -13.05
N LEU A 133 -14.34 20.17 -12.10
CA LEU A 133 -14.86 18.83 -12.28
C LEU A 133 -16.34 18.74 -11.84
N PRO A 134 -17.13 17.78 -12.34
CA PRO A 134 -18.50 17.59 -11.87
C PRO A 134 -18.54 17.31 -10.35
N SER A 135 -19.25 18.15 -9.60
CA SER A 135 -19.19 18.19 -8.13
C SER A 135 -20.49 17.79 -7.42
N LYS A 136 -21.55 17.44 -8.16
CA LYS A 136 -22.87 17.10 -7.57
C LYS A 136 -22.95 15.63 -7.16
N ASP A 137 -23.66 15.36 -6.07
CA ASP A 137 -24.01 14.01 -5.59
C ASP A 137 -22.82 13.04 -5.50
N LEU A 138 -21.66 13.57 -5.10
CA LEU A 138 -20.44 12.79 -4.99
C LEU A 138 -20.50 11.79 -3.84
N ARG A 139 -19.95 10.61 -4.09
CA ARG A 139 -19.76 9.54 -3.09
C ARG A 139 -18.31 9.12 -3.07
N SER A 140 -17.78 9.01 -1.85
CA SER A 140 -16.41 8.56 -1.60
C SER A 140 -16.40 7.14 -1.06
N LYS A 141 -15.46 6.33 -1.54
CA LYS A 141 -15.20 4.98 -1.04
C LYS A 141 -13.70 4.78 -0.83
N LEU A 142 -13.31 4.45 0.39
CA LEU A 142 -11.95 4.04 0.70
C LEU A 142 -11.62 2.73 -0.03
N ARG A 143 -10.64 2.76 -0.93
CA ARG A 143 -10.19 1.61 -1.74
C ARG A 143 -8.98 0.91 -1.15
N ALA A 144 -8.06 1.70 -0.60
CA ALA A 144 -6.85 1.19 0.04
C ALA A 144 -6.43 2.13 1.16
N TYR A 145 -5.88 1.56 2.23
CA TYR A 145 -5.34 2.31 3.36
C TYR A 145 -4.15 1.56 3.93
N ARG A 146 -3.02 2.25 4.01
CA ARG A 146 -1.81 1.82 4.72
C ARG A 146 -1.54 2.88 5.80
N PRO A 147 -1.81 2.58 7.08
CA PRO A 147 -1.77 3.57 8.14
C PRO A 147 -0.47 4.39 8.19
N GLY A 148 -0.64 5.70 8.25
CA GLY A 148 0.37 6.75 8.23
C GLY A 148 1.29 6.77 7.01
N ARG A 149 0.93 6.07 5.93
CA ARG A 149 1.75 5.95 4.71
C ARG A 149 1.03 6.45 3.48
N ARG A 150 -0.18 5.94 3.22
CA ARG A 150 -1.03 6.36 2.10
C ARG A 150 -2.45 5.84 2.22
N ALA A 151 -3.38 6.51 1.54
CA ALA A 151 -4.72 6.02 1.27
C ALA A 151 -5.11 6.30 -0.18
N VAL A 152 -6.06 5.51 -0.70
CA VAL A 152 -6.69 5.75 -2.01
C VAL A 152 -8.20 5.77 -1.80
N VAL A 153 -8.85 6.87 -2.18
CA VAL A 153 -10.30 7.02 -2.15
C VAL A 153 -10.82 7.13 -3.57
N GLU A 154 -11.80 6.31 -3.93
CA GLU A 154 -12.53 6.46 -5.19
C GLU A 154 -13.69 7.43 -4.96
N VAL A 155 -13.80 8.45 -5.80
CA VAL A 155 -14.92 9.38 -5.83
C VAL A 155 -15.74 9.13 -7.07
N THR A 156 -17.06 9.02 -6.91
CA THR A 156 -18.02 8.74 -7.98
C THR A 156 -19.21 9.68 -7.89
N GLY A 157 -19.73 10.10 -9.03
CA GLY A 157 -20.95 10.91 -9.14
C GLY A 157 -21.39 11.06 -10.60
N PRO A 158 -22.49 11.77 -10.87
CA PRO A 158 -22.94 12.05 -12.23
C PRO A 158 -21.83 12.74 -13.06
N GLY A 159 -21.29 12.03 -14.04
CA GLY A 159 -20.19 12.53 -14.89
C GLY A 159 -18.81 12.58 -14.21
N ALA A 160 -18.69 12.15 -12.95
CA ALA A 160 -17.45 12.18 -12.19
C ALA A 160 -17.00 10.77 -11.79
N ARG A 161 -15.74 10.47 -12.11
CA ARG A 161 -14.99 9.37 -11.49
C ARG A 161 -13.53 9.75 -11.39
N ALA A 162 -13.00 9.76 -10.17
CA ALA A 162 -11.58 10.03 -9.92
C ALA A 162 -11.08 9.22 -8.73
N PHE A 163 -9.76 9.14 -8.60
CA PHE A 163 -9.11 8.53 -7.46
C PHE A 163 -8.27 9.57 -6.73
N LEU A 164 -8.53 9.75 -5.44
CA LEU A 164 -7.71 10.60 -4.58
C LEU A 164 -6.63 9.74 -3.97
N LYS A 165 -5.38 10.10 -4.23
CA LYS A 165 -4.23 9.52 -3.57
C LYS A 165 -3.81 10.44 -2.43
N ILE A 166 -4.01 9.97 -1.20
CA ILE A 166 -3.68 10.70 0.00
C ILE A 166 -2.33 10.19 0.52
N VAL A 167 -1.38 11.09 0.69
CA VAL A 167 -0.01 10.82 1.16
C VAL A 167 0.36 11.86 2.21
N PRO A 168 1.45 11.68 2.98
CA PRO A 168 1.94 12.74 3.85
C PRO A 168 2.19 14.02 3.04
N PRO A 169 1.77 15.22 3.53
CA PRO A 169 1.88 16.49 2.82
C PRO A 169 3.21 16.70 2.10
N ARG A 170 4.33 16.44 2.78
CA ARG A 170 5.69 16.54 2.22
C ARG A 170 5.98 15.70 0.95
N LYS A 171 5.11 14.76 0.58
CA LYS A 171 5.29 13.87 -0.60
C LYS A 171 4.41 14.25 -1.79
N VAL A 172 3.37 15.06 -1.57
CA VAL A 172 2.29 15.23 -2.55
C VAL A 172 2.74 15.97 -3.80
N GLU A 173 3.60 16.98 -3.65
CA GLU A 173 4.12 17.75 -4.79
C GLU A 173 4.98 16.88 -5.71
N LYS A 174 5.89 16.07 -5.14
CA LYS A 174 6.69 15.11 -5.93
C LYS A 174 5.79 14.17 -6.70
N LEU A 175 4.76 13.62 -6.04
CA LEU A 175 3.81 12.71 -6.66
C LEU A 175 3.04 13.37 -7.82
N HIS A 176 2.57 14.60 -7.62
CA HIS A 176 1.88 15.37 -8.66
C HIS A 176 2.78 15.59 -9.88
N ARG A 177 4.00 16.13 -9.68
CA ARG A 177 4.98 16.38 -10.76
C ARG A 177 5.34 15.10 -11.52
N GLN A 178 5.43 13.97 -10.82
CA GLN A 178 5.72 12.67 -11.42
C GLN A 178 4.59 12.21 -12.35
N HIS A 179 3.34 12.39 -11.94
CA HIS A 179 2.20 12.13 -12.82
C HIS A 179 2.14 13.10 -14.02
N GLU A 180 2.44 14.39 -13.83
CA GLU A 180 2.49 15.36 -14.94
C GLU A 180 3.56 14.99 -15.97
N ALA A 181 4.76 14.63 -15.53
CA ALA A 181 5.87 14.29 -16.42
C ALA A 181 5.63 12.98 -17.22
N LEU A 182 4.92 12.03 -16.62
CA LEU A 182 4.63 10.72 -17.24
C LEU A 182 3.35 10.72 -18.08
N ALA A 183 2.42 11.64 -17.81
CA ALA A 183 1.18 11.78 -18.55
C ALA A 183 1.46 12.22 -19.99
N GLY A 184 0.97 11.44 -20.98
CA GLY A 184 1.20 11.68 -22.40
C GLY A 184 2.08 10.59 -23.02
N PRO A 185 3.38 10.52 -22.71
CA PRO A 185 4.26 9.45 -23.17
C PRO A 185 3.76 8.05 -22.79
N LEU A 186 3.04 7.94 -21.67
CA LEU A 186 2.50 6.70 -21.12
C LEU A 186 1.00 6.84 -20.81
N PRO A 187 0.25 5.72 -20.78
CA PRO A 187 -1.14 5.70 -20.34
C PRO A 187 -1.23 5.75 -18.81
N VAL A 188 -0.64 6.75 -18.17
CA VAL A 188 -0.74 6.95 -16.71
C VAL A 188 -1.93 7.83 -16.37
N PRO A 189 -2.53 7.71 -15.17
CA PRO A 189 -3.56 8.64 -14.73
C PRO A 189 -3.05 10.08 -14.76
N ALA A 190 -3.74 10.99 -15.46
CA ALA A 190 -3.42 12.40 -15.37
C ALA A 190 -3.66 12.92 -13.95
N SER A 191 -2.79 13.81 -13.47
CA SER A 191 -3.04 14.57 -12.25
C SER A 191 -3.98 15.73 -12.57
N LEU A 192 -5.18 15.71 -11.99
CA LEU A 192 -6.24 16.71 -12.20
C LEU A 192 -6.12 17.90 -11.23
N GLY A 193 -5.22 17.81 -10.26
CA GLY A 193 -5.02 18.80 -9.21
C GLY A 193 -4.45 18.15 -7.95
N TRP A 194 -3.93 18.99 -7.05
CA TRP A 194 -3.37 18.53 -5.78
C TRP A 194 -3.53 19.57 -4.67
N SER A 195 -3.39 19.13 -3.42
CA SER A 195 -3.43 19.97 -2.22
C SER A 195 -2.23 19.64 -1.34
N GLU A 196 -1.38 20.64 -1.10
CA GLU A 196 -0.24 20.52 -0.20
C GLU A 196 -0.69 20.25 1.23
N GLU A 197 -1.57 21.11 1.75
CA GLU A 197 -2.11 21.06 3.11
C GLU A 197 -2.70 19.68 3.45
N HIS A 198 -3.51 19.13 2.55
CA HIS A 198 -4.19 17.85 2.78
C HIS A 198 -3.38 16.64 2.30
N GLY A 199 -2.29 16.86 1.56
CA GLY A 199 -1.51 15.77 0.96
C GLY A 199 -2.31 14.93 -0.05
N ILE A 200 -3.17 15.57 -0.85
CA ILE A 200 -4.05 14.90 -1.82
C ILE A 200 -3.56 15.15 -3.25
N VAL A 201 -3.49 14.11 -4.08
CA VAL A 201 -3.48 14.23 -5.55
C VAL A 201 -4.76 13.63 -6.10
N VAL A 202 -5.48 14.38 -6.94
CA VAL A 202 -6.67 13.91 -7.66
C VAL A 202 -6.21 13.32 -8.99
N LEU A 203 -6.46 12.04 -9.20
CA LEU A 203 -6.03 11.29 -10.37
C LEU A 203 -7.23 10.91 -11.25
N GLN A 204 -7.04 11.06 -12.56
CA GLN A 204 -7.99 10.61 -13.57
C GLN A 204 -8.31 9.12 -13.40
N ALA A 205 -9.60 8.77 -13.44
CA ALA A 205 -9.98 7.37 -13.57
C ALA A 205 -9.71 6.89 -15.00
N LEU A 206 -8.81 5.91 -15.14
CA LEU A 206 -8.55 5.26 -16.42
C LEU A 206 -9.55 4.12 -16.67
N PRO A 207 -9.90 3.84 -17.94
CA PRO A 207 -10.78 2.74 -18.31
C PRO A 207 -10.05 1.38 -18.26
N GLY A 208 -10.83 0.31 -18.26
CA GLY A 208 -10.34 -1.07 -18.22
C GLY A 208 -10.39 -1.67 -16.83
N ARG A 209 -9.78 -2.85 -16.71
CA ARG A 209 -9.67 -3.63 -15.47
C ARG A 209 -8.21 -3.98 -15.24
N THR A 210 -7.83 -4.29 -14.00
CA THR A 210 -6.45 -4.71 -13.74
C THR A 210 -6.11 -5.99 -14.51
N LEU A 211 -4.85 -6.19 -14.89
CA LEU A 211 -4.39 -7.44 -15.50
C LEU A 211 -4.70 -8.64 -14.56
N ARG A 212 -4.62 -8.44 -13.24
CA ARG A 212 -5.10 -9.39 -12.22
C ARG A 212 -6.56 -9.81 -12.46
N GLU A 213 -7.47 -8.83 -12.50
CA GLU A 213 -8.89 -9.09 -12.70
C GLU A 213 -9.15 -9.76 -14.05
N ALA A 214 -8.44 -9.34 -15.10
CA ALA A 214 -8.52 -9.97 -16.42
C ALA A 214 -8.12 -11.45 -16.38
N MET A 215 -7.02 -11.79 -15.72
CA MET A 215 -6.55 -13.17 -15.56
C MET A 215 -7.54 -14.03 -14.78
N LEU A 216 -8.04 -13.52 -13.66
CA LEU A 216 -8.95 -14.28 -12.79
C LEU A 216 -10.33 -14.50 -13.42
N ALA A 217 -10.85 -13.49 -14.12
CA ALA A 217 -12.14 -13.57 -14.80
C ALA A 217 -12.06 -14.15 -16.22
N GLY A 218 -10.85 -14.45 -16.73
CA GLY A 218 -10.66 -15.07 -18.05
C GLY A 218 -10.93 -14.13 -19.23
N PHE A 219 -10.71 -12.82 -19.06
CA PHE A 219 -10.76 -11.86 -20.15
C PHE A 219 -9.52 -11.97 -21.05
N GLY A 220 -9.60 -11.40 -22.26
CA GLY A 220 -8.45 -11.31 -23.16
C GLY A 220 -7.28 -10.58 -22.51
N LEU A 221 -6.12 -11.22 -22.50
CA LEU A 221 -4.87 -10.68 -21.94
C LEU A 221 -4.02 -10.10 -23.06
N PRO A 222 -3.27 -9.02 -22.81
CA PRO A 222 -2.24 -8.57 -23.74
C PRO A 222 -1.17 -9.64 -23.94
N ASP A 223 -0.43 -9.55 -25.04
CA ASP A 223 0.78 -10.36 -25.21
C ASP A 223 1.87 -9.92 -24.22
N ALA A 224 2.74 -10.84 -23.82
CA ALA A 224 3.86 -10.54 -22.92
C ALA A 224 4.76 -9.43 -23.48
N SER A 225 4.98 -9.40 -24.80
CA SER A 225 5.74 -8.33 -25.46
C SER A 225 5.11 -6.94 -25.31
N ALA A 226 3.79 -6.85 -25.15
CA ALA A 226 3.11 -5.56 -24.94
C ALA A 226 3.37 -4.99 -23.54
N LEU A 227 3.62 -5.85 -22.54
CA LEU A 227 4.06 -5.43 -21.21
C LEU A 227 5.48 -4.86 -21.27
N LEU A 228 6.39 -5.55 -21.96
CA LEU A 228 7.76 -5.07 -22.18
C LEU A 228 7.77 -3.74 -22.94
N ALA A 229 7.00 -3.64 -24.03
CA ALA A 229 6.86 -2.41 -24.80
C ALA A 229 6.29 -1.23 -23.98
N THR A 230 5.51 -1.52 -22.92
CA THR A 230 5.04 -0.47 -21.99
C THR A 230 6.21 0.07 -21.16
N LEU A 231 7.08 -0.81 -20.67
CA LEU A 231 8.26 -0.42 -19.92
C LEU A 231 9.32 0.25 -20.81
N ASP A 232 9.43 -0.12 -22.08
CA ASP A 232 10.39 0.49 -23.03
C ASP A 232 10.04 1.95 -23.39
N ARG A 233 8.81 2.37 -23.09
CA ARG A 233 8.33 3.75 -23.25
C ARG A 233 8.56 4.63 -22.02
N LEU A 234 9.09 4.07 -20.92
CA LEU A 234 9.44 4.86 -19.75
C LEU A 234 10.48 5.94 -20.15
N PRO A 235 10.24 7.22 -19.83
CA PRO A 235 11.18 8.27 -20.20
C PRO A 235 12.49 8.12 -19.45
N ALA A 236 13.56 8.67 -20.03
CA ALA A 236 14.86 8.73 -19.37
C ALA A 236 14.74 9.41 -17.99
N VAL A 237 15.53 8.93 -17.04
CA VAL A 237 15.65 9.53 -15.71
C VAL A 237 17.05 10.13 -15.66
N ASP A 238 17.11 11.47 -15.59
CA ASP A 238 18.37 12.18 -15.50
C ASP A 238 19.03 11.96 -14.13
N ASP A 239 20.36 12.12 -14.07
CA ASP A 239 21.16 12.27 -12.86
C ASP A 239 21.28 11.08 -11.89
N ALA A 240 20.82 9.87 -12.24
CA ALA A 240 21.05 8.69 -11.40
C ALA A 240 22.34 7.96 -11.79
N THR A 241 23.28 7.84 -10.85
CA THR A 241 24.45 6.98 -11.02
C THR A 241 24.13 5.54 -10.58
N PRO A 242 24.88 4.53 -11.06
CA PRO A 242 24.68 3.16 -10.60
C PRO A 242 24.83 2.96 -9.10
N ASP A 243 25.61 3.81 -8.44
CA ASP A 243 25.81 3.78 -6.98
C ASP A 243 24.58 4.29 -6.21
N ASP A 244 23.69 5.06 -6.87
CA ASP A 244 22.44 5.57 -6.27
C ASP A 244 21.32 4.53 -6.27
N VAL A 245 21.47 3.42 -7.01
CA VAL A 245 20.42 2.40 -7.19
C VAL A 245 20.64 1.24 -6.24
N PRO A 246 19.68 0.94 -5.33
CA PRO A 246 19.76 -0.22 -4.47
C PRO A 246 19.93 -1.51 -5.28
N VAL A 247 20.92 -2.29 -4.86
CA VAL A 247 21.33 -3.52 -5.52
C VAL A 247 20.67 -4.76 -4.88
N ASP A 248 20.22 -4.62 -3.63
CA ASP A 248 19.83 -5.69 -2.74
C ASP A 248 18.32 -5.98 -2.80
N TRP A 249 17.97 -7.24 -3.07
CA TRP A 249 16.63 -7.81 -2.98
C TRP A 249 16.16 -8.01 -1.53
N ARG A 250 17.06 -7.80 -0.58
CA ARG A 250 16.86 -7.85 0.88
C ARG A 250 16.47 -9.26 1.35
N ALA A 251 16.96 -10.29 0.65
CA ALA A 251 16.59 -11.68 0.90
C ALA A 251 16.96 -12.13 2.33
N HIS A 252 18.16 -11.75 2.81
CA HIS A 252 18.60 -12.02 4.18
C HIS A 252 17.77 -11.24 5.20
N GLU A 253 17.48 -9.96 4.95
CA GLU A 253 16.63 -9.16 5.86
C GLU A 253 15.23 -9.77 6.00
N PHE A 254 14.63 -10.25 4.90
CA PHE A 254 13.35 -10.94 4.96
C PHE A 254 13.45 -12.32 5.64
N ALA A 255 14.55 -13.05 5.43
CA ALA A 255 14.79 -14.32 6.12
C ALA A 255 14.85 -14.12 7.63
N ASP A 256 15.60 -13.11 8.10
CA ASP A 256 15.70 -12.77 9.52
C ASP A 256 14.34 -12.34 10.10
N LEU A 257 13.62 -11.46 9.40
CA LEU A 257 12.31 -10.98 9.86
C LEU A 257 11.27 -12.10 9.94
N ILE A 258 11.23 -13.00 8.96
CA ILE A 258 10.32 -14.16 9.00
C ILE A 258 10.78 -15.14 10.09
N GLY A 259 12.10 -15.31 10.26
CA GLY A 259 12.67 -16.18 11.28
C GLY A 259 12.31 -15.77 12.71
N ASN A 260 12.29 -14.46 12.98
CA ASN A 260 11.81 -13.93 14.26
C ASN A 260 10.32 -14.24 14.53
N VAL A 261 9.52 -14.57 13.50
CA VAL A 261 8.10 -14.95 13.64
C VAL A 261 7.91 -16.47 13.64
N ALA A 262 8.72 -17.19 12.86
CA ALA A 262 8.65 -18.62 12.67
C ALA A 262 10.06 -19.24 12.74
N PRO A 263 10.66 -19.36 13.94
CA PRO A 263 12.05 -19.80 14.11
C PRO A 263 12.33 -21.20 13.54
N GLU A 264 11.31 -22.06 13.46
CA GLU A 264 11.40 -23.37 12.82
C GLU A 264 11.75 -23.30 11.32
N LEU A 265 11.56 -22.14 10.68
CA LEU A 265 11.88 -21.90 9.28
C LEU A 265 13.29 -21.31 9.08
N ASP A 266 13.97 -20.82 10.11
CA ASP A 266 15.24 -20.07 10.03
C ASP A 266 16.26 -20.72 9.11
N ARG A 267 16.60 -21.99 9.39
CA ARG A 267 17.60 -22.72 8.62
C ARG A 267 17.23 -22.81 7.14
N ARG A 268 15.94 -22.98 6.84
CA ARG A 268 15.46 -23.07 5.46
C ARG A 268 15.49 -21.71 4.77
N LEU A 269 15.09 -20.65 5.48
CA LEU A 269 15.08 -19.28 4.96
C LEU A 269 16.50 -18.77 4.69
N LEU A 270 17.43 -18.99 5.61
CA LEU A 270 18.85 -18.68 5.41
C LEU A 270 19.43 -19.45 4.23
N GLY A 271 19.12 -20.75 4.10
CA GLY A 271 19.54 -21.53 2.94
C GLY A 271 18.99 -21.00 1.60
N LEU A 272 17.76 -20.49 1.59
CA LEU A 272 17.16 -19.86 0.41
C LEU A 272 17.84 -18.51 0.10
N ALA A 273 17.99 -17.63 1.10
CA ALA A 273 18.65 -16.35 0.92
C ALA A 273 20.09 -16.52 0.42
N ASP A 274 20.82 -17.48 0.99
CA ASP A 274 22.17 -17.85 0.58
C ASP A 274 22.24 -18.35 -0.88
N GLY A 275 21.26 -19.15 -1.30
CA GLY A 275 21.13 -19.65 -2.66
C GLY A 275 20.75 -18.57 -3.67
N LEU A 276 20.13 -17.46 -3.23
CA LEU A 276 19.74 -16.34 -4.08
C LEU A 276 20.89 -15.35 -4.34
N ARG A 277 21.91 -15.29 -3.47
CA ARG A 277 23.04 -14.34 -3.59
C ARG A 277 23.69 -14.29 -4.98
N PRO A 278 23.97 -15.41 -5.67
CA PRO A 278 24.57 -15.35 -7.01
C PRO A 278 23.66 -14.70 -8.05
N PHE A 279 22.34 -14.87 -7.93
CA PHE A 279 21.37 -14.28 -8.85
C PHE A 279 21.20 -12.79 -8.60
N GLU A 280 21.15 -12.39 -7.33
CA GLU A 280 21.16 -10.99 -6.91
C GLU A 280 22.44 -10.28 -7.39
N SER A 281 23.60 -10.92 -7.24
CA SER A 281 24.89 -10.41 -7.71
C SER A 281 24.94 -10.27 -9.24
N ARG A 282 24.20 -11.10 -9.98
CA ARG A 282 24.05 -10.96 -11.43
C ARG A 282 23.10 -9.81 -11.78
N ALA A 283 21.96 -9.70 -11.10
CA ALA A 283 21.02 -8.60 -11.28
C ALA A 283 21.67 -7.24 -10.98
N ALA A 284 22.55 -7.19 -9.98
CA ALA A 284 23.42 -6.07 -9.63
C ALA A 284 24.35 -5.58 -10.74
N GLN A 285 24.59 -6.39 -11.77
CA GLN A 285 25.47 -6.06 -12.90
C GLN A 285 24.67 -5.57 -14.12
N GLU A 286 23.34 -5.69 -14.11
CA GLU A 286 22.49 -5.20 -15.20
C GLU A 286 22.63 -3.67 -15.40
N PRO A 287 22.30 -3.14 -16.59
CA PRO A 287 22.27 -1.70 -16.78
C PRO A 287 21.25 -1.01 -15.88
N VAL A 288 21.61 0.19 -15.43
CA VAL A 288 20.66 1.10 -14.78
C VAL A 288 19.89 1.85 -15.86
N VAL A 289 18.56 1.72 -15.80
CA VAL A 289 17.61 2.21 -16.79
C VAL A 289 16.37 2.76 -16.08
N PRO A 290 15.50 3.49 -16.79
CA PRO A 290 14.17 3.80 -16.27
C PRO A 290 13.37 2.53 -15.96
N VAL A 291 12.84 2.47 -14.74
CA VAL A 291 11.98 1.40 -14.24
C VAL A 291 10.70 1.98 -13.65
N HIS A 292 9.66 1.16 -13.62
CA HIS A 292 8.46 1.46 -12.85
C HIS A 292 8.74 1.35 -11.35
N GLY A 293 9.52 0.36 -10.91
CA GLY A 293 9.90 0.15 -9.52
C GLY A 293 8.86 -0.58 -8.66
N ASP A 294 7.71 -0.95 -9.23
CA ASP A 294 6.66 -1.77 -8.60
C ASP A 294 5.78 -2.44 -9.68
N PHE A 295 6.41 -2.96 -10.73
CA PHE A 295 5.69 -3.47 -11.91
C PHE A 295 5.08 -4.85 -11.67
N TYR A 296 3.77 -4.90 -11.38
CA TYR A 296 3.03 -6.17 -11.29
C TYR A 296 1.61 -6.05 -11.85
N GLU A 297 0.89 -7.17 -11.89
CA GLU A 297 -0.37 -7.34 -12.61
C GLU A 297 -1.56 -6.53 -12.04
N ALA A 298 -1.45 -5.94 -10.84
CA ALA A 298 -2.45 -4.98 -10.37
C ALA A 298 -2.15 -3.53 -10.80
N GLN A 299 -0.94 -3.25 -11.29
CA GLN A 299 -0.54 -1.91 -11.77
C GLN A 299 -0.80 -1.69 -13.25
N LEU A 300 -1.25 -2.71 -13.96
CA LEU A 300 -1.62 -2.61 -15.37
C LEU A 300 -3.12 -2.66 -15.50
N LEU A 301 -3.70 -1.66 -16.17
CA LEU A 301 -5.07 -1.77 -16.70
C LEU A 301 -5.03 -2.33 -18.11
N VAL A 302 -6.00 -3.19 -18.40
CA VAL A 302 -6.16 -3.84 -19.69
C VAL A 302 -7.60 -3.80 -20.16
N ASP A 303 -7.76 -3.71 -21.48
CA ASP A 303 -9.03 -3.89 -22.17
C ASP A 303 -8.79 -4.46 -23.57
N GLY A 304 -9.65 -5.39 -24.00
CA GLY A 304 -9.56 -6.00 -25.33
C GLY A 304 -8.17 -6.59 -25.69
N GLY A 305 -7.42 -7.12 -24.72
CA GLY A 305 -6.06 -7.63 -24.97
C GLY A 305 -5.00 -6.55 -25.19
N ARG A 306 -5.23 -5.33 -24.72
CA ARG A 306 -4.28 -4.22 -24.77
C ARG A 306 -4.04 -3.64 -23.38
N VAL A 307 -2.86 -3.10 -23.16
CA VAL A 307 -2.57 -2.27 -21.98
C VAL A 307 -3.22 -0.91 -22.20
N THR A 308 -4.13 -0.51 -21.30
CA THR A 308 -4.85 0.77 -21.33
C THR A 308 -4.48 1.70 -20.18
N GLY A 309 -3.70 1.21 -19.21
CA GLY A 309 -3.27 2.02 -18.08
C GLY A 309 -2.05 1.47 -17.37
N LEU A 310 -1.21 2.38 -16.86
CA LEU A 310 -0.09 2.09 -15.96
C LEU A 310 -0.30 2.89 -14.67
N LEU A 311 -0.49 2.18 -13.56
CA LEU A 311 -0.90 2.72 -12.26
C LEU A 311 0.26 2.74 -11.26
N ASP A 312 0.10 3.47 -10.15
CA ASP A 312 1.06 3.51 -9.03
C ASP A 312 2.52 3.79 -9.44
N VAL A 313 2.68 4.80 -10.30
CA VAL A 313 4.00 5.20 -10.81
C VAL A 313 4.87 5.92 -9.78
N ASP A 314 4.52 5.95 -8.49
CA ASP A 314 5.25 6.66 -7.42
C ASP A 314 6.71 6.22 -7.25
N THR A 315 6.98 4.97 -7.61
CA THR A 315 8.29 4.34 -7.53
C THR A 315 9.08 4.45 -8.84
N PHE A 316 8.53 5.13 -9.86
CA PHE A 316 9.24 5.42 -11.10
C PHE A 316 10.55 6.15 -10.81
N GLY A 317 11.61 5.68 -11.45
CA GLY A 317 12.95 6.23 -11.29
C GLY A 317 13.99 5.36 -11.96
N ALA A 318 15.26 5.61 -11.63
CA ALA A 318 16.36 4.79 -12.08
C ALA A 318 16.41 3.47 -11.30
N GLY A 319 16.60 2.38 -12.03
CA GLY A 319 16.66 1.05 -11.45
C GLY A 319 17.13 0.03 -12.46
N ARG A 320 16.90 -1.25 -12.17
CA ARG A 320 17.33 -2.36 -13.03
C ARG A 320 16.10 -3.05 -13.60
N ARG A 321 16.00 -3.15 -14.93
CA ARG A 321 14.81 -3.72 -15.60
C ARG A 321 14.46 -5.12 -15.09
N VAL A 322 15.47 -5.92 -14.76
CA VAL A 322 15.29 -7.25 -14.18
C VAL A 322 14.42 -7.25 -12.92
N ASN A 323 14.45 -6.17 -12.11
CA ASN A 323 13.66 -6.09 -10.88
C ASN A 323 12.17 -5.88 -11.17
N ASP A 324 11.80 -5.08 -12.17
CA ASP A 324 10.39 -4.95 -12.60
C ASP A 324 9.83 -6.30 -13.09
N LEU A 325 10.63 -7.03 -13.87
CA LEU A 325 10.23 -8.35 -14.39
C LEU A 325 10.16 -9.40 -13.27
N ALA A 326 11.13 -9.40 -12.35
CA ALA A 326 11.13 -10.28 -11.19
C ALA A 326 9.90 -10.01 -10.28
N THR A 327 9.55 -8.74 -10.05
CA THR A 327 8.35 -8.35 -9.31
C THR A 327 7.08 -8.90 -9.98
N MET A 328 6.93 -8.72 -11.30
CA MET A 328 5.81 -9.28 -12.06
C MET A 328 5.73 -10.80 -11.92
N ILE A 329 6.82 -11.51 -12.18
CA ILE A 329 6.86 -12.99 -12.12
C ILE A 329 6.59 -13.49 -10.70
N GLY A 330 7.17 -12.84 -9.69
CA GLY A 330 6.94 -13.17 -8.27
C GLY A 330 5.47 -13.02 -7.90
N HIS A 331 4.83 -11.92 -8.30
CA HIS A 331 3.41 -11.70 -8.04
C HIS A 331 2.51 -12.71 -8.77
N LEU A 332 2.80 -13.03 -10.04
CA LEU A 332 2.06 -14.06 -10.77
C LEU A 332 2.22 -15.45 -10.14
N SER A 333 3.41 -15.76 -9.63
CA SER A 333 3.69 -17.01 -8.92
C SER A 333 2.85 -17.12 -7.65
N VAL A 334 2.78 -16.05 -6.84
CA VAL A 334 1.92 -16.00 -5.64
C VAL A 334 0.44 -16.06 -6.01
N LEU A 335 0.01 -15.33 -7.04
CA LEU A 335 -1.37 -15.36 -7.52
C LEU A 335 -1.80 -16.76 -7.98
N ALA A 336 -0.89 -17.53 -8.59
CA ALA A 336 -1.14 -18.88 -9.07
C ALA A 336 -1.38 -19.89 -7.93
N LEU A 337 -0.73 -19.74 -6.77
CA LEU A 337 -0.82 -20.69 -5.65
C LEU A 337 -2.24 -20.90 -5.12
N GLY A 338 -3.07 -19.85 -5.15
CA GLY A 338 -4.45 -19.88 -4.64
C GLY A 338 -5.53 -19.79 -5.73
N SER A 339 -5.16 -19.80 -7.00
CA SER A 339 -6.09 -19.49 -8.10
C SER A 339 -6.58 -20.74 -8.83
N PRO A 340 -7.89 -20.87 -9.11
CA PRO A 340 -8.41 -21.92 -10.00
C PRO A 340 -7.90 -21.78 -11.45
N LYS A 341 -7.28 -20.65 -11.79
CA LYS A 341 -6.66 -20.36 -13.10
C LYS A 341 -5.15 -20.59 -13.11
N ARG A 342 -4.59 -21.27 -12.09
CA ARG A 342 -3.14 -21.54 -11.92
C ARG A 342 -2.40 -21.82 -13.23
N ALA A 343 -2.80 -22.83 -13.99
CA ALA A 343 -2.10 -23.23 -15.22
C ALA A 343 -2.10 -22.13 -16.30
N ALA A 344 -3.15 -21.30 -16.37
CA ALA A 344 -3.19 -20.18 -17.30
C ALA A 344 -2.26 -19.05 -16.87
N ILE A 345 -2.19 -18.77 -15.57
CA ILE A 345 -1.28 -17.77 -14.99
C ILE A 345 0.17 -18.20 -15.17
N GLU A 346 0.51 -19.46 -14.86
CA GLU A 346 1.87 -20.00 -15.05
C GLU A 346 2.30 -19.97 -16.53
N ARG A 347 1.40 -20.33 -17.47
CA ARG A 347 1.68 -20.19 -18.91
C ARG A 347 1.86 -18.73 -19.35
N TYR A 348 1.16 -17.79 -18.71
CA TYR A 348 1.36 -16.38 -18.99
C TYR A 348 2.72 -15.91 -18.47
N ALA A 349 3.06 -16.25 -17.22
CA ALA A 349 4.34 -15.92 -16.59
C ALA A 349 5.53 -16.50 -17.37
N ALA A 350 5.42 -17.72 -17.90
CA ALA A 350 6.48 -18.36 -18.69
C ALA A 350 6.77 -17.67 -20.05
N ARG A 351 5.92 -16.73 -20.49
CA ARG A 351 6.12 -15.96 -21.73
C ARG A 351 6.73 -14.58 -21.50
N LEU A 352 6.83 -14.14 -20.23
CA LEU A 352 7.48 -12.88 -19.83
C LEU A 352 8.99 -13.08 -19.68
#